data_AF-A0A8S1MFP3-F1
#
_entry.id   AF-A0A8S1MFP3-F1
#
_cell.length_a   1.000
_cell.length_b   1.000
_cell.length_c   1.000
_cell.angle_alpha   90.00
_cell.angle_beta   90.00
_cell.angle_gamma   90.00
#
_symmetry.space_group_name_H-M   'P 1'
#
loop_
_entity.id
_entity.type
_entity.pdbx_description
1 polymer ?
#
loop_
_entity_poly.entity_id
_entity_poly.type
_entity_poly.pdbx_seq_one_letter_code
_entity_poly.pdbx_strand_id
1 'polypeptide(L)'
;MVLANLIQSMGEIEVVNSKQFIVLNPKIIQKLLLAVDECIEWGLIFILDYLATYDPVDSKQAEIIIERTLPRLSHINPTVTFCIVKLILKYLDFLDNGDLVKNFCKKISPSLISLVSWNQPEIQYTILRNISLILQKIPILFENEFNVFFVLSINLTTLNMKSQILSQEFVILKIFLKFSMKQ
;
A
#
# COMPACT_ATOMS: atom_id res chain seq x y z
N MET A 1 -10.94 17.58 8.62
CA MET A 1 -10.86 18.24 7.29
C MET A 1 -9.83 19.38 7.25
N VAL A 2 -9.89 20.37 8.15
CA VAL A 2 -8.92 21.50 8.18
C VAL A 2 -7.48 21.02 8.37
N LEU A 3 -7.24 20.08 9.28
CA LEU A 3 -5.91 19.51 9.53
C LEU A 3 -5.29 18.86 8.28
N ALA A 4 -6.06 18.03 7.57
CA ALA A 4 -5.58 17.35 6.37
C ALA A 4 -5.24 18.35 5.24
N ASN A 5 -6.08 19.37 5.04
CA ASN A 5 -5.83 20.40 4.03
C ASN A 5 -4.59 21.24 4.37
N LEU A 6 -4.37 21.51 5.65
CA LEU A 6 -3.17 22.20 6.12
C LEU A 6 -1.92 21.37 5.87
N ILE A 7 -1.94 20.08 6.20
CA ILE A 7 -0.83 19.15 5.93
C ILE A 7 -0.53 19.08 4.43
N GLN A 8 -1.57 18.96 3.60
CA GLN A 8 -1.42 18.92 2.15
C GLN A 8 -0.78 20.21 1.61
N SER A 9 -1.32 21.37 2.01
CA SER A 9 -0.78 22.67 1.57
C SER A 9 0.66 22.87 2.02
N MET A 10 0.99 22.42 3.23
CA MET A 10 2.37 22.49 3.75
C MET A 10 3.31 21.54 3.01
N GLY A 11 2.87 20.32 2.68
CA GLY A 11 3.64 19.38 1.88
C GLY A 11 3.94 19.91 0.48
N GLU A 12 2.98 20.59 -0.14
CA GLU A 12 3.19 21.25 -1.43
C GLU A 12 4.22 22.39 -1.35
N ILE A 13 4.15 23.23 -0.31
CA ILE A 13 5.13 24.29 -0.07
C ILE A 13 6.53 23.72 0.18
N GLU A 14 6.63 22.59 0.89
CA GLU A 14 7.90 21.90 1.16
C GLU A 14 8.56 21.39 -0.13
N VAL A 15 7.78 20.82 -1.04
CA VAL A 15 8.26 20.38 -2.37
C VAL A 15 8.78 21.59 -3.18
N VAL A 16 8.07 22.71 -3.17
CA VAL A 16 8.47 23.92 -3.93
C VAL A 16 9.73 24.55 -3.35
N ASN A 17 9.84 24.64 -2.03
CA ASN A 17 10.94 25.34 -1.36
C ASN A 17 12.15 24.45 -1.05
N SER A 18 12.06 23.12 -1.27
CA SER A 18 13.11 22.13 -0.94
C SER A 18 13.65 22.27 0.50
N LYS A 19 12.80 22.73 1.41
CA LYS A 19 13.11 22.94 2.84
C LYS A 19 12.04 22.26 3.66
N GLN A 20 12.46 21.36 4.55
CA GLN A 20 11.56 20.70 5.47
C GLN A 20 11.11 21.70 6.55
N PHE A 21 9.87 22.15 6.46
CA PHE A 21 9.31 23.09 7.44
C PHE A 21 8.76 22.39 8.68
N ILE A 22 8.40 21.11 8.57
CA ILE A 22 7.81 20.34 9.65
C ILE A 22 8.81 19.29 10.13
N VAL A 23 9.33 19.49 11.33
CA VAL A 23 9.99 18.42 12.07
C VAL A 23 8.89 17.55 12.67
N LEU A 24 8.72 16.36 12.12
CA LEU A 24 7.76 15.36 12.58
C LEU A 24 8.15 14.90 13.99
N ASN A 25 7.53 15.56 14.98
CA ASN A 25 7.67 15.20 16.37
C ASN A 25 6.75 14.03 16.74
N PRO A 26 7.14 13.16 17.69
CA PRO A 26 6.31 12.06 18.15
C PRO A 26 4.94 12.53 18.70
N LYS A 27 4.88 13.72 19.28
CA LYS A 27 3.63 14.36 19.73
C LYS A 27 2.69 14.72 18.58
N ILE A 28 3.23 15.12 17.42
CA ILE A 28 2.44 15.44 16.23
C ILE A 28 1.91 14.15 15.62
N ILE A 29 2.74 13.11 15.53
CA ILE A 29 2.34 11.79 15.03
C ILE A 29 1.18 11.22 15.85
N GLN A 30 1.24 11.32 17.18
CA GLN A 30 0.13 10.86 18.02
C GLN A 30 -1.18 11.61 17.71
N LYS A 31 -1.12 12.92 17.45
CA LYS A 31 -2.30 13.70 17.02
C LYS A 31 -2.77 13.29 15.62
N LEU A 32 -1.86 13.02 14.70
CA LEU A 32 -2.18 12.52 13.35
C LEU A 32 -2.87 11.16 13.42
N LEU A 33 -2.40 10.24 14.27
CA LEU A 33 -3.00 8.93 14.47
C LEU A 33 -4.41 9.01 15.07
N LEU A 34 -4.68 9.97 15.97
CA LEU A 34 -6.05 10.23 16.43
C LEU A 34 -6.92 10.78 15.30
N ALA A 35 -6.37 11.68 14.48
CA ALA A 35 -7.08 12.24 13.33
C ALA A 35 -7.37 11.21 12.23
N VAL A 36 -6.53 10.17 12.08
CA VAL A 36 -6.77 9.05 11.15
C VAL A 36 -8.12 8.37 11.43
N ASP A 37 -8.55 8.31 12.69
CA ASP A 37 -9.81 7.67 13.05
C ASP A 37 -11.05 8.51 12.70
N GLU A 38 -10.90 9.83 12.67
CA GLU A 38 -11.98 10.80 12.44
C GLU A 38 -12.04 11.31 10.99
N CYS A 39 -11.04 11.00 10.16
CA CYS A 39 -10.94 11.52 8.80
C CYS A 39 -11.76 10.73 7.78
N ILE A 40 -12.37 11.49 6.87
CA ILE A 40 -12.93 11.00 5.61
C ILE A 40 -11.81 10.63 4.63
N GLU A 41 -12.18 9.90 3.58
CA GLU A 41 -11.30 9.20 2.62
C GLU A 41 -10.12 10.05 2.12
N TRP A 42 -10.38 11.23 1.56
CA TRP A 42 -9.33 12.11 1.03
C TRP A 42 -8.43 12.68 2.12
N GLY A 43 -9.00 13.03 3.27
CA GLY A 43 -8.21 13.48 4.42
C GLY A 43 -7.30 12.39 4.98
N LEU A 44 -7.80 11.16 4.99
CA LEU A 44 -7.05 9.98 5.38
C LEU A 44 -5.86 9.72 4.42
N ILE A 45 -6.08 9.84 3.11
CA ILE A 45 -5.00 9.70 2.10
C ILE A 45 -3.89 10.71 2.37
N PHE A 46 -4.21 11.99 2.58
CA PHE A 46 -3.20 13.03 2.84
C PHE A 46 -2.43 12.78 4.13
N ILE A 47 -3.11 12.40 5.21
CA ILE A 47 -2.45 12.10 6.49
C ILE A 47 -1.54 10.88 6.37
N LEU A 48 -2.00 9.81 5.70
CA LEU A 48 -1.21 8.60 5.51
C LEU A 48 0.02 8.84 4.63
N ASP A 49 -0.13 9.61 3.54
CA ASP A 49 1.00 9.93 2.67
C ASP A 49 2.02 10.80 3.40
N TYR A 50 1.55 11.72 4.24
CA TYR A 50 2.41 12.50 5.11
C TYR A 50 3.11 11.63 6.17
N LEU A 51 2.41 10.69 6.82
CA LEU A 51 3.03 9.71 7.72
C LEU A 51 4.06 8.84 7.00
N ALA A 52 3.87 8.52 5.72
CA ALA A 52 4.83 7.77 4.93
C ALA A 52 6.14 8.55 4.66
N THR A 53 6.19 9.87 4.89
CA THR A 53 7.45 10.64 4.82
C THR A 53 8.27 10.54 6.11
N TYR A 54 7.65 10.19 7.24
CA TYR A 54 8.35 10.01 8.51
C TYR A 54 9.16 8.71 8.53
N ASP A 55 10.34 8.77 9.15
CA ASP A 55 11.13 7.59 9.49
C ASP A 55 11.05 7.37 11.01
N PRO A 56 10.50 6.24 11.48
CA PRO A 56 10.39 5.96 12.90
C PRO A 56 11.76 5.77 13.54
N VAL A 57 11.94 6.34 14.74
CA VAL A 57 13.20 6.26 15.49
C VAL A 57 13.33 4.92 16.22
N ASP A 58 12.21 4.29 16.55
CA ASP A 58 12.13 3.04 17.31
C ASP A 58 11.21 2.03 16.62
N SER A 59 11.62 0.76 16.62
CA SER A 59 10.87 -0.39 16.09
C SER A 59 9.48 -0.51 16.73
N LYS A 60 9.37 -0.21 18.04
CA LYS A 60 8.08 -0.16 18.76
C LYS A 60 7.16 0.95 18.26
N GLN A 61 7.71 2.11 17.89
CA GLN A 61 6.93 3.21 17.35
C GLN A 61 6.36 2.83 15.98
N ALA A 62 7.16 2.15 15.15
CA ALA A 62 6.73 1.63 13.86
C ALA A 62 5.57 0.64 14.01
N GLU A 63 5.69 -0.30 14.95
CA GLU A 63 4.65 -1.29 15.26
C GLU A 63 3.32 -0.62 15.65
N ILE A 64 3.35 0.36 16.57
CA ILE A 64 2.15 1.09 17.00
C ILE A 64 1.46 1.78 15.81
N ILE A 65 2.22 2.40 14.90
CA ILE A 65 1.66 3.09 13.73
C ILE A 65 1.00 2.08 12.78
N ILE A 66 1.64 0.93 12.54
CA ILE A 66 1.06 -0.15 11.72
C ILE A 66 -0.24 -0.65 12.36
N GLU A 67 -0.23 -0.97 13.65
CA GLU A 67 -1.42 -1.50 14.32
C GLU A 67 -2.62 -0.54 14.29
N ARG A 68 -2.35 0.77 14.40
CA ARG A 68 -3.40 1.80 14.30
C ARG A 68 -3.96 1.96 12.89
N THR A 69 -3.18 1.65 11.86
CA THR A 69 -3.61 1.80 10.46
C THR A 69 -4.23 0.53 9.88
N LEU A 70 -3.95 -0.64 10.46
CA LEU A 70 -4.51 -1.94 10.05
C LEU A 70 -6.05 -1.98 9.90
N PRO A 71 -6.88 -1.39 10.80
CA PRO A 71 -8.34 -1.47 10.67
C PRO A 71 -8.86 -0.82 9.37
N ARG A 72 -8.09 0.09 8.77
CA ARG A 72 -8.48 0.81 7.55
C ARG A 72 -8.09 0.07 6.27
N LEU A 73 -7.42 -1.07 6.37
CA LEU A 73 -6.99 -1.88 5.23
C LEU A 73 -8.18 -2.45 4.41
N SER A 74 -9.35 -2.60 5.03
CA SER A 74 -10.59 -3.05 4.38
C SER A 74 -11.48 -1.90 3.91
N HIS A 75 -10.90 -0.75 3.60
CA HIS A 75 -11.65 0.41 3.13
C HIS A 75 -12.23 0.18 1.73
N ILE A 76 -13.40 0.77 1.47
CA ILE A 76 -14.10 0.60 0.18
C ILE A 76 -13.31 1.22 -0.98
N ASN A 77 -12.67 2.36 -0.76
CA ASN A 77 -11.83 3.02 -1.77
C ASN A 77 -10.45 2.33 -1.91
N PRO A 78 -10.08 1.82 -3.11
CA PRO A 78 -8.80 1.14 -3.33
C PRO A 78 -7.60 2.05 -3.07
N THR A 79 -7.71 3.36 -3.35
CA THR A 79 -6.61 4.31 -3.14
C THR A 79 -6.23 4.40 -1.65
N VAL A 80 -7.22 4.43 -0.76
CA VAL A 80 -6.99 4.43 0.69
C VAL A 80 -6.24 3.16 1.10
N THR A 81 -6.70 2.00 0.62
CA THR A 81 -6.05 0.72 0.92
C THR A 81 -4.61 0.67 0.40
N PHE A 82 -4.34 1.16 -0.81
CA PHE A 82 -2.96 1.24 -1.33
C PHE A 82 -2.08 2.22 -0.55
N CYS A 83 -2.60 3.35 -0.07
CA CYS A 83 -1.85 4.26 0.79
C CYS A 83 -1.45 3.60 2.11
N ILE A 84 -2.36 2.81 2.72
CA ILE A 84 -2.07 2.06 3.94
C ILE A 84 -1.03 0.98 3.66
N VAL A 85 -1.19 0.22 2.57
CA VAL A 85 -0.20 -0.79 2.18
C VAL A 85 1.16 -0.14 1.95
N LYS A 86 1.24 0.99 1.23
CA LYS A 86 2.48 1.76 1.04
C LYS A 86 3.13 2.12 2.38
N LEU A 87 2.35 2.63 3.33
CA LEU A 87 2.83 2.96 4.68
C LEU A 87 3.37 1.72 5.39
N ILE A 88 2.60 0.64 5.45
CA ILE A 88 3.01 -0.59 6.14
C ILE A 88 4.30 -1.14 5.50
N LEU A 89 4.37 -1.25 4.17
CA LEU A 89 5.56 -1.78 3.48
C LEU A 89 6.82 -0.93 3.70
N LYS A 90 6.69 0.37 3.94
CA LYS A 90 7.84 1.21 4.34
C LYS A 90 8.26 0.90 5.78
N TYR A 91 7.30 0.73 6.68
CA TYR A 91 7.54 0.54 8.11
C TYR A 91 8.00 -0.88 8.46
N LEU A 92 7.71 -1.88 7.61
CA LEU A 92 8.25 -3.24 7.75
C LEU A 92 9.79 -3.26 7.73
N ASP A 93 10.42 -2.35 6.96
CA ASP A 93 11.88 -2.25 6.87
C ASP A 93 12.52 -1.78 8.19
N PHE A 94 11.73 -1.24 9.14
CA PHE A 94 12.17 -0.78 10.46
C PHE A 94 11.83 -1.75 11.60
N LEU A 95 11.21 -2.89 11.31
CA LEU A 95 10.86 -3.90 12.32
C LEU A 95 12.00 -4.92 12.47
N ASP A 96 12.49 -5.10 13.69
CA ASP A 96 13.53 -6.09 13.99
C ASP A 96 12.99 -7.53 14.04
N ASN A 97 11.68 -7.70 14.28
CA ASN A 97 11.04 -9.00 14.49
C ASN A 97 10.45 -9.57 13.19
N GLY A 98 11.14 -10.53 12.59
CA GLY A 98 10.71 -11.20 11.35
C GLY A 98 9.34 -11.91 11.45
N ASP A 99 8.95 -12.37 12.65
CA ASP A 99 7.63 -12.99 12.86
C ASP A 99 6.49 -11.97 12.83
N LEU A 100 6.72 -10.76 13.33
CA LEU A 100 5.75 -9.66 13.22
C LEU A 100 5.58 -9.24 11.75
N VAL A 101 6.68 -9.17 11.00
CA VAL A 101 6.65 -8.90 9.55
C VAL A 101 5.78 -9.93 8.82
N LYS A 102 5.97 -11.23 9.09
CA LYS A 102 5.13 -12.29 8.51
C LYS A 102 3.65 -12.15 8.91
N ASN A 103 3.37 -11.78 10.15
CA ASN A 103 2.01 -11.58 10.63
C ASN A 103 1.31 -10.40 9.94
N PHE A 104 2.00 -9.27 9.75
CA PHE A 104 1.46 -8.13 9.01
C PHE A 104 1.27 -8.47 7.53
N CYS A 105 2.21 -9.17 6.91
CA CYS A 105 2.09 -9.65 5.53
C CYS A 105 0.81 -10.49 5.34
N LYS A 106 0.54 -11.45 6.23
CA LYS A 106 -0.68 -12.27 6.19
C LYS A 106 -1.98 -11.46 6.31
N LYS A 107 -1.95 -10.28 6.94
CA LYS A 107 -3.10 -9.38 7.03
C LYS A 107 -3.31 -8.57 5.75
N ILE A 108 -2.23 -8.25 5.01
CA ILE A 108 -2.28 -7.47 3.77
C ILE A 108 -2.86 -8.28 2.61
N SER A 109 -2.46 -9.54 2.48
CA SER A 109 -2.84 -10.42 1.36
C SER A 109 -4.37 -10.49 1.10
N PRO A 110 -5.24 -10.74 2.09
CA PRO A 110 -6.69 -10.82 1.85
C PRO A 110 -7.29 -9.50 1.41
N SER A 111 -6.80 -8.36 1.92
CA SER A 111 -7.28 -7.04 1.47
C SER A 111 -6.88 -6.76 0.03
N LEU A 112 -5.66 -7.12 -0.38
CA LEU A 112 -5.23 -6.99 -1.77
C LEU A 112 -6.06 -7.87 -2.72
N ILE A 113 -6.42 -9.09 -2.31
CA ILE A 113 -7.33 -9.94 -3.10
C ILE A 113 -8.70 -9.30 -3.24
N SER A 114 -9.27 -8.78 -2.15
CA SER A 114 -10.57 -8.12 -2.17
C SER A 114 -10.61 -6.93 -3.13
N LEU A 115 -9.50 -6.20 -3.28
CA LEU A 115 -9.41 -5.09 -4.23
C LEU A 115 -9.47 -5.55 -5.69
N VAL A 116 -8.94 -6.74 -6.00
CA VAL A 116 -8.95 -7.26 -7.38
C VAL A 116 -10.35 -7.70 -7.81
N SER A 117 -11.25 -7.97 -6.87
CA SER A 117 -12.66 -8.29 -7.15
C SER A 117 -13.51 -7.07 -7.51
N TRP A 118 -12.91 -5.89 -7.72
CA TRP A 118 -13.64 -4.67 -8.06
C TRP A 118 -14.25 -4.75 -9.47
N ASN A 119 -15.50 -4.30 -9.61
CA ASN A 119 -16.29 -4.48 -10.83
C ASN A 119 -15.86 -3.61 -12.04
N GLN A 120 -15.03 -2.59 -11.84
CA GLN A 120 -14.59 -1.70 -12.93
C GLN A 120 -13.22 -2.12 -13.48
N PRO A 121 -13.13 -2.52 -14.76
CA PRO A 121 -11.93 -3.12 -15.33
C PRO A 121 -10.73 -2.16 -15.40
N GLU A 122 -10.95 -0.85 -15.59
CA GLU A 122 -9.89 0.16 -15.64
C GLU A 122 -9.21 0.34 -14.28
N ILE A 123 -10.03 0.33 -13.23
CA ILE A 123 -9.55 0.38 -11.85
C ILE A 123 -8.81 -0.92 -11.54
N GLN A 124 -9.40 -2.07 -11.88
CA GLN A 124 -8.81 -3.39 -11.67
C GLN A 124 -7.43 -3.53 -12.33
N TYR A 125 -7.24 -2.98 -13.53
CA TYR A 125 -5.94 -2.92 -14.20
C TYR A 125 -4.89 -2.15 -13.40
N THR A 126 -5.26 -0.99 -12.87
CA THR A 126 -4.36 -0.15 -12.05
C THR A 126 -4.01 -0.86 -10.74
N ILE A 127 -4.99 -1.53 -10.12
CA ILE A 127 -4.83 -2.34 -8.91
C ILE A 127 -3.82 -3.48 -9.18
N LEU A 128 -4.01 -4.25 -10.25
CA LEU A 128 -3.09 -5.35 -10.61
C LEU A 128 -1.66 -4.86 -10.85
N ARG A 129 -1.49 -3.72 -11.54
CA ARG A 129 -0.16 -3.14 -11.76
C ARG A 129 0.52 -2.78 -10.44
N ASN A 130 -0.19 -2.14 -9.52
CA ASN A 130 0.34 -1.79 -8.21
C ASN A 130 0.70 -3.04 -7.39
N ILE A 131 -0.12 -4.09 -7.44
CA ILE A 131 0.18 -5.35 -6.76
C ILE A 131 1.39 -6.05 -7.36
N SER A 132 1.56 -6.01 -8.70
CA SER A 132 2.76 -6.51 -9.36
C SER A 132 4.03 -5.81 -8.87
N LEU A 133 3.99 -4.49 -8.65
CA LEU A 133 5.12 -3.74 -8.08
C LEU A 133 5.39 -4.13 -6.63
N ILE A 134 4.34 -4.34 -5.82
CA ILE A 134 4.47 -4.78 -4.43
C ILE A 134 5.11 -6.18 -4.36
N LEU A 135 4.67 -7.10 -5.23
CA LEU A 135 5.21 -8.46 -5.35
C LEU A 135 6.70 -8.48 -5.70
N GLN A 136 7.15 -7.53 -6.53
CA GLN A 136 8.57 -7.39 -6.84
C GLN A 136 9.40 -6.96 -5.63
N LYS A 137 8.84 -6.12 -4.73
CA LYS A 137 9.53 -5.66 -3.52
C LYS A 137 9.49 -6.72 -2.41
N ILE A 138 8.33 -7.32 -2.13
CA ILE A 138 8.12 -8.24 -0.99
C ILE A 138 7.40 -9.50 -1.48
N PRO A 139 8.14 -10.52 -1.93
CA PRO A 139 7.55 -11.73 -2.50
C PRO A 139 6.86 -12.64 -1.48
N ILE A 140 7.23 -12.51 -0.19
CA ILE A 140 6.67 -13.30 0.93
C ILE A 140 5.16 -13.07 1.13
N LEU A 141 4.61 -11.97 0.62
CA LEU A 141 3.20 -11.61 0.79
C LEU A 141 2.21 -12.63 0.21
N PHE A 142 2.59 -13.39 -0.83
CA PHE A 142 1.63 -14.18 -1.61
C PHE A 142 1.95 -15.67 -1.74
N GLU A 143 2.87 -16.19 -0.92
CA GLU A 143 3.30 -17.60 -0.98
C GLU A 143 2.16 -18.63 -1.01
N ASN A 144 1.02 -18.33 -0.38
CA ASN A 144 -0.12 -19.24 -0.28
C ASN A 144 -1.32 -18.90 -1.17
N GLU A 145 -1.36 -17.72 -1.82
CA GLU A 145 -2.55 -17.20 -2.51
C GLU A 145 -2.34 -16.97 -4.01
N PHE A 146 -1.23 -17.46 -4.56
CA PHE A 146 -0.82 -17.28 -5.96
C PHE A 146 -1.87 -17.72 -7.00
N ASN A 147 -2.63 -18.78 -6.72
CA ASN A 147 -3.61 -19.33 -7.66
C ASN A 147 -4.77 -18.35 -7.93
N VAL A 148 -5.17 -17.56 -6.93
CA VAL A 148 -6.27 -16.60 -7.03
C VAL A 148 -5.88 -15.44 -7.96
N PHE A 149 -4.63 -14.96 -7.84
CA PHE A 149 -4.08 -13.93 -8.71
C PHE A 149 -3.95 -14.37 -10.16
N PHE A 150 -3.56 -15.63 -10.39
CA PHE A 150 -3.40 -16.18 -11.73
C PHE A 150 -4.74 -16.21 -12.49
N VAL A 151 -5.80 -16.72 -11.85
CA VAL A 151 -7.13 -16.79 -12.45
C VAL A 151 -7.71 -15.40 -12.73
N LEU A 152 -7.52 -14.44 -11.81
CA LEU A 152 -8.00 -13.07 -11.98
C LEU A 152 -7.25 -12.32 -13.09
N SER A 153 -5.93 -12.52 -13.19
CA SER A 153 -5.12 -11.92 -14.25
C SER A 153 -5.53 -12.40 -15.64
N ILE A 154 -5.89 -13.68 -15.77
CA ILE A 154 -6.38 -14.27 -17.03
C ILE A 154 -7.79 -13.77 -17.38
N ASN A 155 -8.68 -13.59 -16.41
CA ASN A 155 -10.03 -13.09 -16.69
C ASN A 155 -10.06 -11.62 -17.17
N LEU A 156 -9.08 -10.82 -16.74
CA LEU A 156 -8.93 -9.45 -17.23
C LEU A 156 -8.45 -9.39 -18.69
N THR A 157 -7.59 -10.32 -19.10
CA THR A 157 -7.13 -10.40 -20.51
C THR A 157 -8.21 -10.91 -21.45
N THR A 158 -9.16 -11.72 -20.95
CA THR A 158 -10.32 -12.16 -21.74
C THR A 158 -11.41 -11.09 -21.86
N LEU A 159 -11.56 -10.19 -20.86
CA LEU A 159 -12.66 -9.23 -20.81
C LEU A 159 -12.37 -7.88 -21.48
N ASN A 160 -11.13 -7.37 -21.61
CA ASN A 160 -10.91 -6.08 -22.30
C ASN A 160 -9.50 -5.82 -22.85
N MET A 161 -9.47 -5.41 -24.14
CA MET A 161 -8.42 -4.68 -24.87
C MET A 161 -7.26 -5.48 -25.49
N LYS A 162 -7.50 -5.96 -26.72
CA LYS A 162 -6.47 -6.26 -27.74
C LYS A 162 -5.53 -5.05 -27.93
N SER A 163 -4.23 -5.37 -28.04
CA SER A 163 -3.15 -4.65 -28.76
C SER A 163 -2.10 -3.82 -27.99
N GLN A 164 -2.30 -3.40 -26.73
CA GLN A 164 -1.25 -2.68 -25.97
C GLN A 164 -0.76 -3.39 -24.70
N ILE A 165 -1.44 -4.46 -24.26
CA ILE A 165 -1.19 -5.13 -22.97
C ILE A 165 -0.15 -6.28 -23.09
N LEU A 166 0.14 -6.75 -24.31
CA LEU A 166 1.05 -7.87 -24.59
C LEU A 166 2.50 -7.67 -24.12
N SER A 167 2.96 -6.43 -23.93
CA SER A 167 4.32 -6.16 -23.43
C SER A 167 4.45 -6.33 -21.90
N GLN A 168 3.36 -6.20 -21.15
CA GLN A 168 3.34 -6.39 -19.70
C GLN A 168 2.96 -7.82 -19.26
N GLU A 169 2.28 -8.58 -20.12
CA GLU A 169 2.10 -10.03 -19.91
C GLU A 169 3.43 -10.74 -19.63
N PHE A 170 4.49 -10.35 -20.35
CA PHE A 170 5.83 -10.90 -20.15
C PHE A 170 6.45 -10.61 -18.78
N VAL A 171 6.05 -9.55 -18.07
CA VAL A 171 6.63 -9.24 -16.75
C VAL A 171 5.98 -10.10 -15.68
N ILE A 172 4.65 -10.24 -15.71
CA ILE A 172 3.92 -11.10 -14.79
C ILE A 172 4.25 -12.57 -15.08
N LEU A 173 4.30 -13.00 -16.35
CA LEU A 173 4.76 -14.35 -16.73
C LEU A 173 6.25 -14.58 -16.44
N LYS A 174 7.14 -13.58 -16.55
CA LYS A 174 8.55 -13.74 -16.15
C LYS A 174 8.69 -13.87 -14.64
N ILE A 175 7.93 -13.12 -13.85
CA ILE A 175 7.90 -13.29 -12.39
C ILE A 175 7.35 -14.69 -12.05
N PHE A 176 6.27 -15.10 -12.72
CA PHE A 176 5.67 -16.43 -12.58
C PHE A 176 6.65 -17.57 -12.93
N LEU A 177 7.35 -17.49 -14.08
CA LEU A 177 8.38 -18.45 -14.49
C LEU A 177 9.59 -18.44 -13.54
N LYS A 178 9.99 -17.28 -13.02
CA LYS A 178 11.13 -17.15 -12.10
C LYS A 178 10.82 -17.70 -10.70
N PHE A 179 9.55 -17.69 -10.29
CA PHE A 179 9.08 -18.35 -9.06
C PHE A 179 8.85 -19.86 -9.25
N SER A 180 8.25 -20.27 -10.38
CA SER A 180 8.00 -21.70 -10.67
C SER A 180 9.29 -22.50 -10.95
N MET A 181 10.37 -21.84 -11.40
CA MET A 181 11.68 -22.49 -11.63
C MET A 181 12.60 -22.50 -10.40
N LYS A 182 12.17 -21.96 -9.25
CA LYS A 182 12.94 -21.90 -8.00
C LYS A 182 12.46 -22.91 -6.93
N GLN A 183 11.45 -23.73 -7.25
CA GLN A 183 11.15 -25.00 -6.56
C GLN A 183 11.79 -26.14 -7.35
#